data_AF-A0A4V1VP69-F1
#
_entry.id   AF-A0A4V1VP69-F1
#
_cell.length_a   1.000
_cell.length_b   1.000
_cell.length_c   1.000
_cell.angle_alpha   90.00
_cell.angle_beta   90.00
_cell.angle_gamma   90.00
#
_symmetry.space_group_name_H-M   'P 1'
#
loop_
_entity.id
_entity.type
_entity.pdbx_description
1 polymer ?
#
loop_
_entity_poly.entity_id
_entity_poly.type
_entity_poly.pdbx_seq_one_letter_code
_entity_poly.pdbx_strand_id
1 'polypeptide(L)'
;MACDGAGSPIRRALVNPRRIVLGSLDGGDLWRVTYPLADGESPAPGEVRAAVAEALDRAAGDVGVLDTREWSGDAVVAESFGSGRVLPAGDAAHRMCPSGGHGMNTGLGDVANLGWKLEAVLRGWAPGTLLDTYTAERRPQTERLVRRRAWHNYRADKAILPDPAPDDPANEEARVAAGDRITATRRTEWCSLGVQLGVHHAHSRPIVPDGTHAPHTPRTSHRR
;
A
#
# COMPACT_ATOMS: atom_id res chain seq x y z
N MET A 1 -14.29 15.47 -7.96
CA MET A 1 -14.81 14.12 -8.27
C MET A 1 -15.24 13.53 -6.94
N ALA A 2 -16.47 13.83 -6.54
CA ALA A 2 -17.06 13.32 -5.31
C ALA A 2 -17.61 11.91 -5.60
N CYS A 3 -17.30 10.95 -4.73
CA CYS A 3 -17.83 9.60 -4.81
C CYS A 3 -19.25 9.59 -4.23
N ASP A 4 -20.22 10.09 -4.99
CA ASP A 4 -21.65 9.88 -4.73
C ASP A 4 -22.22 9.05 -5.88
N GLY A 5 -22.21 7.74 -5.68
CA GLY A 5 -22.72 6.75 -6.63
C GLY A 5 -22.60 5.36 -6.02
N ALA A 6 -23.70 4.60 -6.05
CA ALA A 6 -23.85 3.29 -5.43
C ALA A 6 -22.65 2.35 -5.67
N GLY A 7 -22.20 1.67 -4.60
CA GLY A 7 -21.15 0.65 -4.66
C GLY A 7 -19.73 1.13 -4.36
N SER A 8 -19.54 2.21 -3.57
CA SER A 8 -18.20 2.53 -3.07
C SER A 8 -17.66 1.36 -2.24
N PRO A 9 -16.44 0.85 -2.49
CA PRO A 9 -15.85 -0.21 -1.68
C PRO A 9 -15.66 0.30 -0.25
N ILE A 10 -16.53 -0.15 0.66
CA ILE A 10 -16.44 0.18 2.08
C ILE A 10 -15.40 -0.75 2.69
N ARG A 11 -14.21 -0.23 3.01
CA ARG A 11 -13.28 -0.91 3.90
C ARG A 11 -13.77 -0.72 5.34
N ARG A 12 -14.17 -1.80 6.00
CA ARG A 12 -14.53 -1.78 7.41
C ARG A 12 -13.32 -2.24 8.23
N ALA A 13 -12.82 -1.37 9.09
CA ALA A 13 -11.86 -1.77 10.11
C ALA A 13 -12.66 -2.08 11.38
N LEU A 14 -12.67 -3.35 11.79
CA LEU A 14 -13.27 -3.71 13.06
C LEU A 14 -12.26 -3.41 14.16
N VAL A 15 -12.72 -2.69 15.17
CA VAL A 15 -11.91 -2.29 16.31
C VAL A 15 -12.01 -3.36 17.41
N ASN A 16 -11.91 -4.64 17.01
CA ASN A 16 -11.88 -5.79 17.92
C ASN A 16 -10.45 -6.03 18.46
N PRO A 17 -10.24 -6.84 19.51
CA PRO A 17 -8.91 -7.05 20.09
C PRO A 17 -7.86 -7.56 19.10
N ARG A 18 -8.28 -8.37 18.11
CA ARG A 18 -7.44 -8.88 17.02
C ARG A 18 -7.23 -7.89 15.88
N ARG A 19 -8.00 -6.79 15.82
CA ARG A 19 -7.97 -5.76 14.77
C ARG A 19 -8.09 -6.32 13.36
N ILE A 20 -9.11 -7.14 13.15
CA ILE A 20 -9.42 -7.74 11.86
C ILE A 20 -9.84 -6.64 10.88
N VAL A 21 -9.23 -6.64 9.69
CA VAL A 21 -9.59 -5.71 8.60
C VAL A 21 -10.27 -6.49 7.50
N LEU A 22 -11.47 -6.04 7.11
CA LEU A 22 -12.27 -6.61 6.03
C LEU A 22 -12.48 -5.57 4.93
N GLY A 23 -12.40 -6.02 3.68
CA GLY A 23 -12.85 -5.25 2.52
C GLY A 23 -13.57 -6.17 1.56
N SER A 24 -14.72 -5.71 1.05
CA SER A 24 -15.37 -6.36 -0.07
C SER A 24 -14.52 -6.14 -1.33
N LEU A 25 -14.29 -7.21 -2.09
CA LEU A 25 -13.49 -7.19 -3.31
C LEU A 25 -14.33 -6.85 -4.55
N ASP A 26 -15.61 -7.24 -4.54
CA ASP A 26 -16.54 -7.12 -5.67
C ASP A 26 -17.79 -6.28 -5.35
N GLY A 27 -17.92 -5.78 -4.12
CA GLY A 27 -19.11 -5.10 -3.62
C GLY A 27 -20.24 -6.05 -3.20
N GLY A 28 -20.04 -7.37 -3.29
CA GLY A 28 -20.99 -8.42 -2.99
C GLY A 28 -20.52 -9.34 -1.86
N ASP A 29 -20.49 -10.64 -2.13
CA ASP A 29 -20.19 -11.70 -1.16
C ASP A 29 -18.72 -12.14 -1.15
N LEU A 30 -17.87 -11.55 -2.00
CA LEU A 30 -16.43 -11.79 -1.97
C LEU A 30 -15.71 -10.78 -1.08
N TRP A 31 -15.06 -11.29 -0.03
CA TRP A 31 -14.36 -10.47 0.96
C TRP A 31 -12.91 -10.90 1.11
N ARG A 32 -12.04 -9.92 1.31
CA ARG A 32 -10.68 -10.13 1.80
C ARG A 32 -10.61 -9.75 3.26
N VAL A 33 -10.17 -10.69 4.08
CA VAL A 33 -9.91 -10.49 5.50
C VAL A 33 -8.40 -10.51 5.75
N THR A 34 -7.92 -9.56 6.54
CA THR A 34 -6.59 -9.61 7.15
C THR A 34 -6.73 -9.96 8.63
N TYR A 35 -6.21 -11.13 9.01
CA TYR A 35 -6.14 -11.61 10.39
C TYR A 35 -4.70 -11.40 10.93
N PRO A 36 -4.47 -10.51 11.90
CA PRO A 36 -3.14 -10.27 12.43
C PRO A 36 -2.63 -11.43 13.31
N LEU A 37 -1.42 -11.88 13.01
CA LEU A 37 -0.68 -12.87 13.79
C LEU A 37 0.44 -12.19 14.59
N ALA A 38 0.70 -12.69 15.79
CA ALA A 38 1.92 -12.43 16.53
C ALA A 38 3.09 -13.26 15.97
N ASP A 39 4.32 -12.89 16.33
CA ASP A 39 5.51 -13.60 15.85
C ASP A 39 5.51 -15.04 16.34
N GLY A 40 5.58 -15.99 15.39
CA GLY A 40 5.53 -17.42 15.67
C GLY A 40 4.15 -17.96 16.04
N GLU A 41 3.09 -17.14 15.96
CA GLU A 41 1.72 -17.60 16.16
C GLU A 41 1.26 -18.46 14.97
N SER A 42 0.61 -19.58 15.29
CA SER A 42 -0.07 -20.43 14.31
C SER A 42 -1.51 -20.63 14.76
N PRO A 43 -2.50 -20.09 14.03
CA PRO A 43 -3.90 -20.24 14.41
C PRO A 43 -4.34 -21.70 14.44
N ALA A 44 -5.20 -22.04 15.38
CA ALA A 44 -5.81 -23.35 15.41
C ALA A 44 -6.71 -23.55 14.16
N PRO A 45 -6.91 -24.80 13.69
CA PRO A 45 -7.86 -25.08 12.62
C PRO A 45 -9.24 -24.49 12.91
N GLY A 46 -9.74 -23.65 12.01
CA GLY A 46 -11.05 -23.00 12.13
C GLY A 46 -11.09 -21.71 12.96
N GLU A 47 -10.01 -21.36 13.69
CA GLU A 47 -9.95 -20.13 14.50
C GLU A 47 -10.19 -18.87 13.65
N VAL A 48 -9.49 -18.76 12.52
CA VAL A 48 -9.63 -17.62 11.59
C VAL A 48 -11.07 -17.50 11.08
N ARG A 49 -11.70 -18.64 10.74
CA ARG A 49 -13.10 -18.65 10.27
C ARG A 49 -14.06 -18.20 11.35
N ALA A 50 -13.89 -18.69 12.58
CA ALA A 50 -14.71 -18.31 13.72
C ALA A 50 -14.58 -16.80 14.01
N ALA A 51 -13.35 -16.29 14.05
CA ALA A 51 -13.09 -14.87 14.28
C ALA A 51 -13.67 -13.96 13.19
N VAL A 52 -13.66 -14.41 11.92
CA VAL A 52 -14.32 -13.69 10.82
C VAL A 52 -15.84 -13.74 10.92
N ALA A 53 -16.40 -14.88 11.30
CA ALA A 53 -17.84 -15.03 11.48
C ALA A 53 -18.36 -14.13 12.61
N GLU A 54 -17.66 -14.11 13.74
CA GLU A 54 -17.91 -13.20 14.87
C GLU A 54 -17.82 -11.73 14.42
N ALA A 55 -16.74 -11.37 13.73
CA ALA A 55 -16.53 -10.03 13.18
C ALA A 55 -17.65 -9.56 12.23
N LEU A 56 -18.32 -10.48 11.54
CA LEU A 56 -19.40 -10.19 10.59
C LEU A 56 -20.80 -10.34 11.22
N ASP A 57 -20.88 -10.72 12.50
CA ASP A 57 -22.13 -11.12 13.18
C ASP A 57 -22.89 -12.20 12.39
N ARG A 58 -22.17 -13.29 12.05
CA ARG A 58 -22.68 -14.43 11.27
C ARG A 58 -22.36 -15.76 11.93
N ALA A 59 -23.12 -16.79 11.57
CA ALA A 59 -22.74 -18.16 11.92
C ALA A 59 -21.49 -18.57 11.11
N ALA A 60 -20.57 -19.30 11.74
CA ALA A 60 -19.34 -19.76 11.07
C ALA A 60 -19.61 -20.66 9.86
N GLY A 61 -20.77 -21.34 9.83
CA GLY A 61 -21.22 -22.13 8.69
C GLY A 61 -21.59 -21.30 7.45
N ASP A 62 -21.92 -20.03 7.63
CA ASP A 62 -22.31 -19.12 6.53
C ASP A 62 -21.10 -18.46 5.86
N VAL A 63 -19.91 -18.58 6.44
CA VAL A 63 -18.67 -17.99 5.92
C VAL A 63 -17.90 -19.03 5.12
N GLY A 64 -17.87 -18.90 3.79
CA GLY A 64 -17.02 -19.70 2.91
C GLY A 64 -15.58 -19.17 2.86
N VAL A 65 -14.60 -19.99 3.25
CA VAL A 65 -13.17 -19.65 3.09
C VAL A 65 -12.66 -20.23 1.78
N LEU A 66 -12.30 -19.36 0.84
CA LEU A 66 -11.79 -19.76 -0.47
C LEU A 66 -10.29 -20.05 -0.45
N ASP A 67 -9.51 -19.21 0.24
CA ASP A 67 -8.05 -19.34 0.38
C ASP A 67 -7.59 -18.72 1.69
N THR A 68 -6.45 -19.17 2.21
CA THR A 68 -5.79 -18.58 3.38
C THR A 68 -4.29 -18.56 3.15
N ARG A 69 -3.70 -17.37 3.27
CA ARG A 69 -2.27 -17.15 3.05
C ARG A 69 -1.69 -16.34 4.18
N GLU A 70 -0.66 -16.89 4.80
CA GLU A 70 0.19 -16.16 5.71
C GLU A 70 1.17 -15.32 4.90
N TRP A 71 1.36 -14.08 5.32
CA TRP A 71 2.31 -13.16 4.71
C TRP A 71 2.87 -12.23 5.79
N SER A 72 4.12 -11.82 5.60
CA SER A 72 4.78 -10.81 6.42
C SER A 72 5.02 -9.54 5.59
N GLY A 73 4.90 -8.39 6.25
CA GLY A 73 5.18 -7.10 5.62
C GLY A 73 6.66 -6.77 5.67
N ASP A 74 7.29 -6.62 4.52
CA ASP A 74 8.67 -6.17 4.41
C ASP A 74 8.79 -4.66 4.15
N ALA A 75 9.99 -4.12 4.35
CA ALA A 75 10.34 -2.75 3.94
C ALA A 75 11.78 -2.73 3.42
N VAL A 76 12.00 -3.41 2.29
CA VAL A 76 13.34 -3.63 1.72
C VAL A 76 13.43 -3.09 0.30
N VAL A 77 14.58 -2.53 -0.04
CA VAL A 77 14.90 -1.99 -1.36
C VAL A 77 16.31 -2.43 -1.69
N ALA A 78 16.52 -2.96 -2.90
CA ALA A 78 17.84 -3.36 -3.37
C ALA A 78 18.82 -2.18 -3.38
N GLU A 79 20.09 -2.46 -3.11
CA GLU A 79 21.15 -1.45 -3.14
C GLU A 79 21.37 -0.87 -4.54
N SER A 80 21.11 -1.68 -5.57
CA SER A 80 21.14 -1.30 -6.97
C SER A 80 19.97 -1.98 -7.70
N PHE A 81 19.41 -1.31 -8.72
CA PHE A 81 18.41 -1.92 -9.60
C PHE A 81 19.07 -2.54 -10.84
N GLY A 82 20.27 -3.07 -10.64
CA GLY A 82 21.05 -3.77 -11.65
C GLY A 82 21.98 -2.88 -12.47
N SER A 83 22.77 -3.54 -13.31
CA SER A 83 23.65 -2.92 -14.30
C SER A 83 23.92 -3.92 -15.43
N GLY A 84 24.19 -3.41 -16.62
CA GLY A 84 24.42 -4.23 -17.80
C GLY A 84 23.19 -5.02 -18.21
N ARG A 85 23.24 -6.36 -18.05
CA ARG A 85 22.24 -7.30 -18.58
C ARG A 85 21.29 -7.90 -17.53
N VAL A 86 21.46 -7.53 -16.26
CA VAL A 86 20.62 -8.03 -15.15
C VAL A 86 20.00 -6.82 -14.45
N LEU A 87 18.67 -6.71 -14.56
CA LEU A 87 17.90 -5.53 -14.17
C LEU A 87 16.63 -5.99 -13.44
N PRO A 88 16.65 -6.12 -12.09
CA PRO A 88 15.46 -6.48 -11.31
C PRO A 88 14.40 -5.37 -11.36
N ALA A 89 13.13 -5.74 -11.35
CA ALA A 89 11.99 -4.82 -11.30
C ALA A 89 10.88 -5.36 -10.40
N GLY A 90 10.03 -4.48 -9.85
CA GLY A 90 8.96 -4.88 -8.93
C GLY A 90 9.50 -5.54 -7.67
N ASP A 91 8.86 -6.62 -7.22
CA ASP A 91 9.18 -7.30 -5.95
C ASP A 91 10.63 -7.83 -5.87
N ALA A 92 11.26 -8.10 -7.02
CA ALA A 92 12.68 -8.47 -7.08
C ALA A 92 13.63 -7.30 -6.73
N ALA A 93 13.19 -6.05 -6.91
CA ALA A 93 13.96 -4.85 -6.61
C ALA A 93 13.54 -4.21 -5.28
N HIS A 94 12.28 -4.36 -4.87
CA HIS A 94 11.76 -3.76 -3.64
C HIS A 94 10.53 -4.50 -3.13
N ARG A 95 10.46 -4.71 -1.82
CA ARG A 95 9.28 -5.28 -1.15
C ARG A 95 8.81 -4.32 -0.07
N MET A 96 7.50 -4.12 -0.01
CA MET A 96 6.88 -3.18 0.91
C MET A 96 5.59 -3.73 1.48
N CYS A 97 5.29 -3.33 2.72
CA CYS A 97 3.99 -3.59 3.31
C CYS A 97 2.86 -3.05 2.40
N PRO A 98 1.78 -3.82 2.17
CA PRO A 98 0.71 -3.46 1.24
C PRO A 98 -0.14 -2.25 1.69
N SER A 99 0.12 -1.67 2.86
CA SER A 99 -0.56 -0.48 3.38
C SER A 99 -0.45 0.72 2.42
N GLY A 100 -1.54 1.04 1.72
CA GLY A 100 -1.61 2.09 0.69
C GLY A 100 -1.58 1.61 -0.76
N GLY A 101 -1.47 0.29 -1.02
CA GLY A 101 -1.64 -0.26 -2.38
C GLY A 101 -0.57 0.18 -3.38
N HIS A 102 0.67 0.41 -2.93
CA HIS A 102 1.71 1.01 -3.77
C HIS A 102 2.63 0.01 -4.49
N GLY A 103 2.68 -1.25 -4.05
CA GLY A 103 3.62 -2.26 -4.57
C GLY A 103 3.51 -2.46 -6.09
N MET A 104 2.35 -2.93 -6.56
CA MET A 104 2.09 -3.17 -7.98
C MET A 104 2.32 -1.91 -8.85
N ASN A 105 1.83 -0.75 -8.39
CA ASN A 105 1.99 0.51 -9.11
C ASN A 105 3.47 0.91 -9.28
N THR A 106 4.29 0.62 -8.26
CA THR A 106 5.73 0.90 -8.31
C THR A 106 6.43 -0.03 -9.28
N GLY A 107 6.09 -1.33 -9.27
CA GLY A 107 6.59 -2.31 -10.23
C GLY A 107 6.20 -1.97 -11.68
N LEU A 108 4.96 -1.53 -11.92
CA LEU A 108 4.53 -1.02 -13.22
C LEU A 108 5.34 0.20 -13.67
N GLY A 109 5.62 1.12 -12.75
CA GLY A 109 6.49 2.26 -13.01
C GLY A 109 7.93 1.86 -13.36
N ASP A 110 8.43 0.76 -12.78
CA ASP A 110 9.75 0.25 -13.10
C ASP A 110 9.82 -0.31 -14.51
N VAL A 111 8.87 -1.18 -14.89
CA VAL A 111 8.86 -1.78 -16.23
C VAL A 111 8.57 -0.74 -17.31
N ALA A 112 7.73 0.26 -17.03
CA ALA A 112 7.49 1.38 -17.93
C ALA A 112 8.77 2.23 -18.13
N ASN A 113 9.54 2.47 -17.06
CA ASN A 113 10.82 3.18 -17.14
C ASN A 113 11.89 2.37 -17.88
N LEU A 114 11.94 1.06 -17.65
CA LEU A 114 12.96 0.18 -18.18
C LEU A 114 12.70 -0.21 -19.65
N GLY A 115 11.44 -0.42 -20.04
CA GLY A 115 11.06 -0.96 -21.35
C GLY A 115 11.59 -0.15 -22.52
N TRP A 116 11.39 1.17 -22.51
CA TRP A 116 11.87 2.03 -23.60
C TRP A 116 13.41 2.15 -23.63
N LYS A 117 14.07 2.11 -22.46
CA LYS A 117 15.54 2.17 -22.37
C LYS A 117 16.16 0.89 -22.91
N LEU A 118 15.59 -0.26 -22.57
CA LEU A 118 15.98 -1.55 -23.12
C LEU A 118 15.83 -1.56 -24.63
N GLU A 119 14.69 -1.12 -25.15
CA GLU A 119 14.48 -1.05 -26.60
C GLU A 119 15.50 -0.14 -27.28
N ALA A 120 15.74 1.06 -26.76
CA ALA A 120 16.68 2.02 -27.33
C ALA A 120 18.11 1.46 -27.38
N VAL A 121 18.55 0.73 -26.34
CA VAL A 121 19.86 0.08 -26.31
C VAL A 121 19.91 -1.12 -27.26
N LEU A 122 18.87 -1.96 -27.29
CA LEU A 122 18.83 -3.14 -28.16
C LEU A 122 18.80 -2.76 -29.66
N ARG A 123 18.15 -1.65 -30.01
CA ARG A 123 18.12 -1.12 -31.38
C ARG A 123 19.35 -0.29 -31.75
N GLY A 124 20.25 -0.02 -30.80
CA GLY A 124 21.48 0.73 -31.02
C GLY A 124 21.28 2.26 -31.12
N TRP A 125 20.12 2.78 -30.71
CA TRP A 125 19.83 4.22 -30.72
C TRP A 125 20.27 4.93 -29.42
N ALA A 126 20.62 4.16 -28.39
CA ALA A 126 21.17 4.66 -27.14
C ALA A 126 22.37 3.81 -26.66
N PRO A 127 23.34 4.41 -25.95
CA PRO A 127 24.42 3.65 -25.34
C PRO A 127 23.89 2.81 -24.17
N GLY A 128 24.57 1.70 -23.86
CA GLY A 128 24.23 0.85 -22.71
C GLY A 128 24.19 1.58 -21.37
N THR A 129 24.93 2.68 -21.24
CA THR A 129 24.93 3.57 -20.07
C THR A 129 23.58 4.27 -19.83
N LEU A 130 22.65 4.25 -20.80
CA LEU A 130 21.27 4.66 -20.57
C LEU A 130 20.59 3.76 -19.53
N LEU A 131 20.93 2.47 -19.45
CA LEU A 131 20.34 1.55 -18.47
C LEU A 131 20.78 1.87 -17.04
N ASP A 132 21.97 2.47 -16.84
CA ASP A 132 22.42 2.92 -15.52
C ASP A 132 21.50 4.00 -14.92
N THR A 133 20.78 4.73 -15.77
CA THR A 133 19.80 5.72 -15.32
C THR A 133 18.58 5.09 -14.64
N TYR A 134 18.28 3.82 -14.89
CA TYR A 134 17.16 3.12 -14.24
C TYR A 134 17.29 3.13 -12.71
N THR A 135 18.46 2.70 -12.21
CA THR A 135 18.76 2.75 -10.77
C THR A 135 18.71 4.17 -10.23
N ALA A 136 19.36 5.13 -10.92
CA ALA A 136 19.40 6.53 -10.49
C ALA A 136 18.01 7.18 -10.43
N GLU A 137 17.12 6.82 -11.35
CA GLU A 137 15.77 7.36 -11.45
C GLU A 137 14.79 6.72 -10.48
N ARG A 138 14.80 5.38 -10.37
CA ARG A 138 13.73 4.62 -9.71
C ARG A 138 14.03 4.29 -8.25
N ARG A 139 15.29 4.03 -7.90
CA ARG A 139 15.66 3.64 -6.53
C ARG A 139 15.35 4.72 -5.50
N PRO A 140 15.73 6.01 -5.67
CA PRO A 140 15.48 7.02 -4.64
C PRO A 140 13.99 7.23 -4.35
N GLN A 141 13.17 7.10 -5.39
CA GLN A 141 11.72 7.26 -5.31
C GLN A 141 11.08 6.08 -4.59
N THR A 142 11.51 4.87 -4.96
CA THR A 142 11.10 3.63 -4.31
C THR A 142 11.50 3.62 -2.84
N GLU A 143 12.73 4.01 -2.51
CA GLU A 143 13.18 4.10 -1.13
C GLU A 143 12.33 5.07 -0.30
N ARG A 144 11.99 6.22 -0.87
CA ARG A 144 11.11 7.20 -0.22
C ARG A 144 9.72 6.63 0.03
N LEU A 145 9.18 5.87 -0.92
CA LEU A 145 7.89 5.20 -0.81
C LEU A 145 7.92 4.10 0.26
N VAL A 146 8.85 3.15 0.17
CA VAL A 146 8.95 2.00 1.07
C VAL A 146 9.21 2.46 2.51
N ARG A 147 10.25 3.27 2.72
CA ARG A 147 10.70 3.63 4.07
C ARG A 147 9.84 4.70 4.74
N ARG A 148 9.21 5.61 3.98
CA ARG A 148 8.47 6.76 4.58
C ARG A 148 6.97 6.72 4.40
N ARG A 149 6.43 5.95 3.44
CA ARG A 149 4.98 5.89 3.20
C ARG A 149 4.42 4.55 3.60
N ALA A 150 4.83 3.48 2.95
CA ALA A 150 4.34 2.13 3.28
C ALA A 150 4.61 1.78 4.75
N TRP A 151 5.85 2.01 5.22
CA TRP A 151 6.19 1.77 6.62
C TRP A 151 5.47 2.68 7.61
N HIS A 152 5.24 3.95 7.25
CA HIS A 152 4.45 4.86 8.09
C HIS A 152 3.02 4.36 8.22
N ASN A 153 2.36 4.04 7.10
CA ASN A 153 0.99 3.53 7.07
C ASN A 153 0.86 2.24 7.90
N TYR A 154 1.83 1.34 7.81
CA TYR A 154 1.87 0.11 8.61
C TYR A 154 1.92 0.40 10.11
N ARG A 155 2.84 1.27 10.56
CA ARG A 155 2.97 1.64 11.98
C ARG A 155 1.75 2.40 12.50
N ALA A 156 1.26 3.32 11.68
CA ALA A 156 0.04 4.09 11.93
C ALA A 156 -1.17 3.18 12.11
N ASP A 157 -1.30 2.15 11.27
CA ASP A 157 -2.31 1.12 11.44
C ASP A 157 -2.17 0.47 12.81
N LYS A 158 -1.01 -0.10 13.13
CA LYS A 158 -0.75 -0.82 14.38
C LYS A 158 -0.96 0.03 15.65
N ALA A 159 -0.90 1.35 15.57
CA ALA A 159 -1.09 2.26 16.71
C ALA A 159 -2.56 2.57 17.06
N ILE A 160 -3.53 2.15 16.24
CA ILE A 160 -4.95 2.29 16.57
C ILE A 160 -5.30 1.25 17.66
N LEU A 161 -5.86 1.73 18.78
CA LEU A 161 -6.21 0.90 19.92
C LEU A 161 -7.59 0.22 19.72
N PRO A 162 -7.79 -1.02 20.22
CA PRO A 162 -9.10 -1.65 20.30
C PRO A 162 -10.09 -0.82 21.14
N ASP A 163 -11.40 -0.94 20.86
CA ASP A 163 -12.45 -0.43 21.72
C ASP A 163 -12.74 -1.51 22.79
N PRO A 164 -12.54 -1.21 24.07
CA PRO A 164 -12.72 -2.21 25.13
C PRO A 164 -14.19 -2.59 25.37
N ALA A 165 -15.17 -1.77 24.93
CA ALA A 165 -16.59 -2.08 25.10
C ALA A 165 -17.44 -1.43 23.98
N PRO A 166 -17.47 -2.06 22.78
CA PRO A 166 -18.09 -1.47 21.59
C PRO A 166 -19.61 -1.25 21.71
N ASP A 167 -20.28 -2.06 22.53
CA ASP A 167 -21.74 -2.00 22.71
C ASP A 167 -22.18 -1.12 23.88
N ASP A 168 -21.24 -0.55 24.64
CA ASP A 168 -21.56 0.34 25.77
C ASP A 168 -21.84 1.75 25.25
N PRO A 169 -23.05 2.32 25.48
CA PRO A 169 -23.36 3.70 25.14
C PRO A 169 -22.42 4.71 25.82
N ALA A 170 -21.85 4.38 26.98
CA ALA A 170 -20.90 5.24 27.70
C ALA A 170 -19.58 5.44 26.94
N ASN A 171 -19.26 4.58 25.97
CA ASN A 171 -18.04 4.66 25.16
C ASN A 171 -18.19 5.47 23.86
N GLU A 172 -19.34 6.13 23.63
CA GLU A 172 -19.59 6.88 22.39
C GLU A 172 -18.51 7.94 22.12
N GLU A 173 -18.11 8.71 23.14
CA GLU A 173 -17.07 9.73 22.99
C GLU A 173 -15.71 9.11 22.60
N ALA A 174 -15.36 7.97 23.20
CA ALA A 174 -14.14 7.23 22.88
C ALA A 174 -14.15 6.69 21.44
N ARG A 175 -15.32 6.20 20.97
CA ARG A 175 -15.52 5.75 19.59
C ARG A 175 -15.36 6.89 18.59
N VAL A 176 -15.96 8.05 18.86
CA VAL A 176 -15.82 9.25 18.03
C VAL A 176 -14.35 9.69 17.96
N ALA A 177 -13.67 9.78 19.10
CA ALA A 177 -12.24 10.12 19.15
C ALA A 177 -11.36 9.11 18.40
N ALA A 178 -11.68 7.81 18.49
CA ALA A 178 -11.01 6.77 17.73
C ALA A 178 -11.26 6.93 16.22
N GLY A 179 -12.50 7.20 15.80
CA GLY A 179 -12.87 7.48 14.42
C GLY A 179 -12.13 8.68 13.83
N ASP A 180 -12.00 9.76 14.59
CA ASP A 180 -11.24 10.96 14.21
C ASP A 180 -9.76 10.65 14.02
N ARG A 181 -9.18 9.89 14.96
CA ARG A 181 -7.78 9.45 14.87
C ARG A 181 -7.55 8.56 13.66
N ILE A 182 -8.41 7.55 13.44
CA ILE A 182 -8.34 6.67 12.26
C ILE A 182 -8.42 7.50 10.99
N THR A 183 -9.38 8.42 10.90
CA THR A 183 -9.56 9.28 9.72
C THR A 183 -8.33 10.14 9.46
N ALA A 184 -7.82 10.83 10.49
CA ALA A 184 -6.65 11.69 10.37
C ALA A 184 -5.40 10.89 9.96
N THR A 185 -5.20 9.72 10.56
CA THR A 185 -4.06 8.84 10.30
C THR A 185 -4.15 8.19 8.91
N ARG A 186 -5.33 7.74 8.48
CA ARG A 186 -5.54 7.06 7.20
C ARG A 186 -5.61 8.02 6.03
N ARG A 187 -5.96 9.29 6.24
CA ARG A 187 -6.06 10.27 5.15
C ARG A 187 -4.80 10.35 4.29
N THR A 188 -3.61 10.17 4.87
CA THR A 188 -2.34 10.16 4.13
C THR A 188 -2.13 8.90 3.29
N GLU A 189 -2.74 7.77 3.67
CA GLU A 189 -2.78 6.52 2.91
C GLU A 189 -3.68 6.68 1.67
N TRP A 190 -4.89 7.22 1.86
CA TRP A 190 -5.91 7.33 0.81
C TRP A 190 -5.73 8.54 -0.10
N CYS A 191 -5.22 9.66 0.41
CA CYS A 191 -4.98 10.88 -0.37
C CYS A 191 -3.50 10.96 -0.78
N SER A 192 -3.01 9.97 -1.55
CA SER A 192 -1.59 9.81 -1.84
C SER A 192 -1.17 10.23 -3.26
N LEU A 193 -1.92 11.14 -3.93
CA LEU A 193 -1.57 11.61 -5.27
C LEU A 193 -0.15 12.17 -5.39
N GLY A 194 0.37 12.87 -4.37
CA GLY A 194 1.76 13.33 -4.38
C GLY A 194 2.81 12.21 -4.35
N VAL A 195 2.43 11.01 -3.93
CA VAL A 195 3.27 9.80 -4.02
C VAL A 195 3.20 9.20 -5.43
N GLN A 196 2.01 9.16 -6.02
CA GLN A 196 1.75 8.53 -7.32
C GLN A 196 2.21 9.40 -8.50
N LEU A 197 1.88 10.69 -8.46
CA LEU A 197 2.08 11.65 -9.56
C LEU A 197 3.24 12.63 -9.30
N GLY A 198 3.72 12.73 -8.05
CA GLY A 198 4.78 13.66 -7.67
C GLY A 198 6.20 13.20 -8.03
N VAL A 199 6.31 12.22 -8.90
CA VAL A 199 7.56 11.60 -9.31
C VAL A 199 8.27 12.50 -10.32
N HIS A 200 9.53 12.83 -10.05
CA HIS A 200 10.39 13.60 -10.95
C HIS A 200 11.82 13.06 -10.93
N HIS A 201 12.47 13.13 -12.08
CA HIS A 201 13.79 12.54 -12.34
C HIS A 201 14.84 13.63 -12.60
N ALA A 202 14.86 14.67 -11.76
CA ALA A 202 15.61 15.91 -11.99
C ALA A 202 17.14 15.73 -12.12
N HIS A 203 17.68 14.59 -11.67
CA HIS A 203 19.11 14.29 -11.73
C HIS A 203 19.46 13.20 -12.75
N SER A 204 18.51 12.83 -13.61
CA SER A 204 18.79 11.83 -14.64
C SER A 204 19.47 12.45 -15.86
N ARG A 205 20.48 11.77 -16.39
CA ARG A 205 21.29 12.25 -17.52
C ARG A 205 20.52 12.60 -18.80
N PRO A 206 19.47 11.84 -19.23
CA PRO A 206 18.74 12.17 -20.45
C PRO A 206 17.68 13.27 -20.23
N ILE A 207 17.57 13.85 -19.04
CA ILE A 207 16.58 14.88 -18.71
C ILE A 207 17.30 16.21 -18.56
N VAL A 208 16.99 17.14 -19.46
CA VAL A 208 17.49 18.52 -19.42
C VAL A 208 16.45 19.38 -18.73
N PRO A 209 16.77 20.05 -17.60
CA PRO A 209 15.85 20.98 -16.94
C PRO A 209 15.54 22.17 -17.85
N ASP A 210 14.28 22.58 -17.88
CA ASP A 210 13.81 23.77 -18.61
C ASP A 210 13.81 25.04 -17.74
N GLY A 211 14.32 24.95 -16.51
CA GLY A 211 14.35 26.04 -15.53
C GLY A 211 13.05 26.22 -14.74
N THR A 212 12.03 25.39 -14.98
CA THR A 212 10.78 25.44 -14.22
C THR A 212 10.97 24.82 -12.83
N HIS A 213 10.30 25.40 -11.83
CA HIS A 213 10.28 24.81 -10.49
C HIS A 213 9.42 23.54 -10.48
N ALA A 214 9.87 22.53 -9.74
CA ALA A 214 9.10 21.33 -9.54
C ALA A 214 7.70 21.68 -9.00
N PRO A 215 6.62 21.15 -9.59
CA PRO A 215 5.27 21.43 -9.13
C PRO A 215 5.13 20.98 -7.67
N HIS A 216 4.43 21.78 -6.87
CA HIS A 216 4.16 21.43 -5.48
C HIS A 216 3.43 20.09 -5.42
N THR A 217 4.07 19.07 -4.84
CA THR A 217 3.44 17.77 -4.61
C THR A 217 2.65 17.83 -3.29
N PRO A 218 1.30 17.95 -3.32
CA PRO A 218 0.54 18.01 -2.08
C PRO A 218 0.72 16.71 -1.29
N ARG A 219 1.01 16.83 0.01
CA ARG A 219 1.12 15.68 0.93
C ARG A 219 -0.19 14.91 1.06
N THR A 220 -1.32 15.57 0.78
CA THR A 220 -2.68 15.02 0.70
C THR A 220 -3.51 15.86 -0.26
N SER A 221 -4.07 15.27 -1.33
CA SER A 221 -4.95 16.00 -2.24
C SER A 221 -6.40 15.95 -1.75
N HIS A 222 -6.89 17.04 -1.17
CA HIS A 222 -8.18 17.65 -1.49
C HIS A 222 -8.36 18.93 -0.64
N ARG A 223 -8.52 20.08 -1.32
CA ARG A 223 -9.36 21.16 -0.80
C ARG A 223 -10.81 20.64 -0.84
N ARG A 224 -11.54 20.89 0.26
CA ARG A 224 -12.98 20.66 0.36
C ARG A 224 -13.71 21.46 -0.72
#